data_AF-A0A812SD58-F1
#
_entry.id   AF-A0A812SD58-F1
#
_cell.length_a   1.000
_cell.length_b   1.000
_cell.length_c   1.000
_cell.angle_alpha   90.00
_cell.angle_beta   90.00
_cell.angle_gamma   90.00
#
_symmetry.space_group_name_H-M   'P 1'
#
loop_
_entity.id
_entity.type
_entity.pdbx_description
1 polymer ?
#
loop_
_entity_poly.entity_id
_entity_poly.type
_entity_poly.pdbx_seq_one_letter_code
_entity_poly.pdbx_strand_id
1 'polypeptide(L)'
;MSVNVEVALLSGRSAAITAELTWTAADLMREAQRILKVGPGVLLRPTGEVLCRKTLGQAGLQNGEALTLQVGQVQVAASLPAFAAIVGGSVVSWGRSICGGDSGDVQSQLQGVQRIQASGSAFAAILAGGSVVTWGHVDYGGDSTAVQAQLHDVCQIQASVASFAAIRLDGSVVTWGNPDFGGDSSSVQHQLAGVRWIQSCRQATLNPKP
;
A
#
# COMPACT_ATOMS: atom_id res chain seq x y z
N MET A 1 0.27 18.06 31.36
CA MET A 1 1.26 18.82 30.56
C MET A 1 0.90 18.63 29.10
N SER A 2 0.92 19.71 28.32
CA SER A 2 0.55 19.73 26.90
C SER A 2 1.68 20.30 26.06
N VAL A 3 1.67 19.96 24.78
CA VAL A 3 2.61 20.44 23.76
C VAL A 3 1.80 20.99 22.59
N ASN A 4 2.22 22.13 22.04
CA ASN A 4 1.67 22.62 20.78
C ASN A 4 2.51 22.05 19.65
N VAL A 5 1.87 21.42 18.67
CA VAL A 5 2.51 20.90 17.47
C VAL A 5 1.79 21.44 16.25
N GLU A 6 2.53 21.70 15.18
CA GLU A 6 1.95 22.06 13.89
C GLU A 6 1.87 20.81 13.03
N VAL A 7 0.69 20.50 12.48
CA VAL A 7 0.52 19.37 11.56
C VAL A 7 0.24 19.92 10.16
N ALA A 8 1.14 19.68 9.22
CA ALA A 8 1.08 20.18 7.85
C ALA A 8 0.86 19.05 6.84
N LEU A 9 0.11 19.34 5.77
CA LEU A 9 -0.03 18.50 4.58
C LEU A 9 1.01 18.90 3.54
N LEU A 10 1.38 17.97 2.66
CA LEU A 10 2.21 18.27 1.47
C LEU A 10 1.56 19.29 0.52
N SER A 11 0.25 19.53 0.64
CA SER A 11 -0.46 20.58 -0.08
C SER A 11 -0.25 21.99 0.50
N GLY A 12 0.51 22.13 1.59
CA GLY A 12 0.79 23.41 2.26
C GLY A 12 -0.28 23.85 3.27
N ARG A 13 -1.35 23.06 3.47
CA ARG A 13 -2.35 23.32 4.52
C ARG A 13 -1.84 22.79 5.85
N SER A 14 -1.93 23.58 6.92
CA SER A 14 -1.54 23.16 8.27
C SER A 14 -2.59 23.46 9.34
N ALA A 15 -2.42 22.83 10.50
CA ALA A 15 -3.23 23.04 11.69
C ALA A 15 -2.34 23.01 12.94
N ALA A 16 -2.50 24.01 13.81
CA ALA A 16 -1.88 24.00 15.13
C ALA A 16 -2.77 23.20 16.10
N ILE A 17 -2.17 22.21 16.79
CA ILE A 17 -2.89 21.33 17.71
C ILE A 17 -2.20 21.37 19.07
N THR A 18 -2.96 21.71 20.10
CA THR A 18 -2.53 21.56 21.50
C THR A 18 -2.82 20.12 21.93
N ALA A 19 -1.78 19.30 22.00
CA ALA A 19 -1.89 17.88 22.32
C ALA A 19 -1.42 17.61 23.76
N GLU A 20 -2.10 16.71 24.47
CA GLU A 20 -1.64 16.29 25.79
C GLU A 20 -0.49 15.29 25.67
N LEU A 21 0.49 15.32 26.59
CA LEU A 21 1.60 14.36 26.55
C LEU A 21 1.17 12.90 26.78
N THR A 22 -0.05 12.70 27.29
CA THR A 22 -0.74 11.41 27.46
C THR A 22 -1.32 10.88 26.16
N TRP A 23 -1.55 11.72 25.16
CA TRP A 23 -2.08 11.30 23.86
C TRP A 23 -1.13 10.33 23.18
N THR A 24 -1.69 9.45 22.38
CA THR A 24 -0.94 8.62 21.43
C THR A 24 -0.81 9.34 20.09
N ALA A 25 0.12 8.87 19.25
CA ALA A 25 0.20 9.30 17.85
C ALA A 25 -1.15 9.17 17.12
N ALA A 26 -1.96 8.15 17.46
CA ALA A 26 -3.27 7.94 16.87
C ALA A 26 -4.31 8.98 17.30
N ASP A 27 -4.24 9.48 18.54
CA ASP A 27 -5.13 10.54 19.04
C ASP A 27 -4.84 11.87 18.36
N LEU A 28 -3.55 12.23 18.30
CA LEU A 28 -3.09 13.42 17.57
C LEU A 28 -3.46 13.34 16.09
N MET A 29 -3.30 12.17 15.48
CA MET A 29 -3.68 11.93 14.09
C MET A 29 -5.19 12.10 13.88
N ARG A 30 -6.04 11.54 14.75
CA ARG A 30 -7.50 11.70 14.66
C ARG A 30 -7.91 13.17 14.75
N GLU A 31 -7.28 13.92 15.63
CA GLU A 31 -7.57 15.35 15.78
C GLU A 31 -7.10 16.16 14.56
N ALA A 32 -5.91 15.85 14.04
CA ALA A 32 -5.41 16.46 12.80
C ALA A 32 -6.34 16.17 11.60
N GLN A 33 -6.83 14.94 11.46
CA GLN A 33 -7.79 14.56 10.42
C GLN A 33 -9.10 15.34 10.53
N ARG A 34 -9.62 15.50 11.75
CA ARG A 34 -10.84 16.25 12.04
C ARG A 34 -10.71 17.71 11.60
N ILE A 35 -9.59 18.37 11.96
CA ILE A 35 -9.35 19.78 11.67
C ILE A 35 -9.05 19.98 10.17
N LEU A 36 -8.16 19.18 9.60
CA LEU A 36 -7.73 19.30 8.21
C LEU A 36 -8.73 18.71 7.20
N LYS A 37 -9.77 18.00 7.68
CA LYS A 37 -10.76 17.30 6.85
C LYS A 37 -10.11 16.39 5.82
N VAL A 38 -9.17 15.57 6.27
CA VAL A 38 -8.42 14.62 5.43
C VAL A 38 -8.61 13.19 5.89
N GLY A 39 -8.34 12.24 4.99
CA GLY A 39 -8.42 10.81 5.27
C GLY A 39 -7.32 10.32 6.23
N PRO A 40 -7.37 9.01 6.58
CA PRO A 40 -6.35 8.38 7.40
C PRO A 40 -4.95 8.56 6.80
N GLY A 41 -3.92 8.65 7.64
CA GLY A 41 -2.57 8.94 7.18
C GLY A 41 -1.50 8.56 8.20
N VAL A 42 -0.28 9.01 7.97
CA VAL A 42 0.85 8.81 8.86
C VAL A 42 1.41 10.17 9.24
N LEU A 43 1.70 10.36 10.54
CA LEU A 43 2.41 11.54 11.03
C LEU A 43 3.92 11.28 10.95
N LEU A 44 4.60 12.17 10.23
CA LEU A 44 6.03 12.16 10.03
C LEU A 44 6.66 13.37 10.72
N ARG A 45 7.83 13.17 11.32
CA ARG A 45 8.69 14.27 11.77
C ARG A 45 9.40 14.94 10.60
N PRO A 46 10.01 16.13 10.80
CA PRO A 46 10.88 16.75 9.79
C PRO A 46 12.05 15.85 9.40
N THR A 47 12.47 14.95 10.29
CA THR A 47 13.52 13.96 10.05
C THR A 47 13.08 12.77 9.21
N GLY A 48 11.78 12.67 8.84
CA GLY A 48 11.21 11.52 8.15
C GLY A 48 10.84 10.35 9.07
N GLU A 49 11.08 10.47 10.38
CA GLU A 49 10.70 9.46 11.36
C GLU A 49 9.16 9.39 11.49
N VAL A 50 8.61 8.18 11.42
CA VAL A 50 7.19 7.92 11.66
C VAL A 50 6.90 7.98 13.15
N LEU A 51 5.87 8.73 13.55
CA LEU A 51 5.41 8.75 14.93
C LEU A 51 4.70 7.41 15.27
N CYS A 52 5.44 6.46 15.85
CA CYS A 52 4.95 5.14 16.23
C CYS A 52 4.17 5.11 17.57
N ARG A 53 3.53 3.97 17.90
CA ARG A 53 2.56 3.65 18.99
C ARG A 53 2.84 4.13 20.44
N LYS A 54 3.89 4.89 20.71
CA LYS A 54 4.18 5.47 22.03
C LYS A 54 3.31 6.70 22.30
N THR A 55 3.24 7.13 23.57
CA THR A 55 2.61 8.41 23.91
C THR A 55 3.48 9.57 23.42
N LEU A 56 2.89 10.75 23.19
CA LEU A 56 3.61 11.93 22.70
C LEU A 56 4.77 12.34 23.63
N GLY A 57 4.60 12.17 24.95
CA GLY A 57 5.67 12.37 25.93
C GLY A 57 6.82 11.38 25.78
N GLN A 58 6.54 10.11 25.50
CA GLN A 58 7.57 9.09 25.25
C GLN A 58 8.23 9.24 23.86
N ALA A 59 7.52 9.83 22.91
CA ALA A 59 8.09 10.18 21.61
C ALA A 59 9.06 11.38 21.70
N GLY A 60 8.96 12.19 22.76
CA GLY A 60 9.82 13.35 22.96
C GLY A 60 9.50 14.51 22.03
N LEU A 61 8.22 14.70 21.69
CA LEU A 61 7.78 15.84 20.87
C LEU A 61 8.06 17.17 21.57
N GLN A 62 8.61 18.13 20.83
CA GLN A 62 8.91 19.46 21.30
C GLN A 62 7.74 20.44 21.03
N ASN A 63 7.66 21.48 21.85
CA ASN A 63 6.69 22.55 21.65
C ASN A 63 7.06 23.39 20.41
N GLY A 64 6.14 23.49 19.45
CA GLY A 64 6.35 24.08 18.14
C GLY A 64 6.90 23.13 17.08
N GLU A 65 7.01 21.82 17.37
CA GLU A 65 7.48 20.85 16.38
C GLU A 65 6.47 20.72 15.23
N ALA A 66 6.98 20.82 14.00
CA ALA A 66 6.20 20.69 12.78
C ALA A 66 6.21 19.23 12.30
N LEU A 67 5.04 18.61 12.24
CA LEU A 67 4.81 17.27 11.73
C LEU A 67 4.18 17.34 10.35
N THR A 68 4.57 16.43 9.47
CA THR A 68 3.91 16.25 8.17
C THR A 68 2.89 15.12 8.28
N LEU A 69 1.62 15.41 8.03
CA LEU A 69 0.58 14.41 7.83
C LEU A 69 0.57 13.98 6.37
N GLN A 70 1.11 12.80 6.12
CA GLN A 70 0.98 12.15 4.83
C GLN A 70 -0.36 11.39 4.81
N VAL A 71 -1.35 11.96 4.11
CA VAL A 71 -2.67 11.35 3.94
C VAL A 71 -2.53 10.10 3.06
N GLY A 72 -2.92 8.95 3.59
CA GLY A 72 -3.01 7.71 2.84
C GLY A 72 -4.15 7.80 1.84
N GLN A 73 -3.92 7.34 0.61
CA GLN A 73 -5.02 7.16 -0.33
C GLN A 73 -5.95 6.06 0.20
N VAL A 74 -7.22 6.41 0.42
CA VAL A 74 -8.26 5.38 0.60
C VAL A 74 -8.44 4.73 -0.75
N GLN A 75 -7.93 3.50 -0.87
CA GLN A 75 -8.02 2.72 -2.09
C GLN A 75 -8.79 1.44 -1.81
N VAL A 76 -9.77 1.15 -2.68
CA VAL A 76 -10.47 -0.12 -2.72
C VAL A 76 -10.11 -0.82 -4.02
N ALA A 77 -9.76 -2.10 -3.93
CA ALA A 77 -9.54 -2.98 -5.06
C ALA A 77 -10.56 -4.12 -5.02
N ALA A 78 -10.96 -4.59 -6.20
CA ALA A 78 -11.90 -5.69 -6.34
C ALA A 78 -11.29 -6.76 -7.24
N SER A 79 -11.24 -7.99 -6.75
CA SER A 79 -11.12 -9.19 -7.58
C SER A 79 -12.52 -9.66 -7.99
N LEU A 80 -12.65 -10.76 -8.75
CA LEU A 80 -13.97 -11.22 -9.21
C LEU A 80 -14.91 -11.57 -8.04
N PRO A 81 -14.46 -12.23 -6.95
CA PRO A 81 -15.35 -12.58 -5.84
C PRO A 81 -14.91 -12.00 -4.47
N ALA A 82 -13.99 -11.04 -4.43
CA ALA A 82 -13.51 -10.42 -3.19
C ALA A 82 -13.15 -8.94 -3.36
N PHE A 83 -13.08 -8.24 -2.24
CA PHE A 83 -12.65 -6.85 -2.15
C PHE A 83 -11.55 -6.70 -1.11
N ALA A 84 -10.73 -5.67 -1.29
CA ALA A 84 -9.74 -5.23 -0.32
C ALA A 84 -9.73 -3.70 -0.25
N ALA A 85 -9.62 -3.14 0.96
CA ALA A 85 -9.56 -1.71 1.19
C ALA A 85 -8.39 -1.33 2.08
N ILE A 86 -7.73 -0.22 1.78
CA ILE A 86 -6.76 0.40 2.68
C ILE A 86 -7.52 1.18 3.77
N VAL A 87 -7.33 0.77 5.03
CA VAL A 87 -7.94 1.40 6.20
C VAL A 87 -6.87 1.66 7.24
N GLY A 88 -6.62 2.93 7.57
CA GLY A 88 -5.63 3.30 8.60
C GLY A 88 -4.19 2.87 8.28
N GLY A 89 -3.83 2.74 6.99
CA GLY A 89 -2.52 2.26 6.56
C GLY A 89 -2.35 0.73 6.61
N SER A 90 -3.39 -0.02 6.96
CA SER A 90 -3.44 -1.48 6.82
C SER A 90 -4.50 -1.88 5.80
N VAL A 91 -4.72 -3.18 5.59
CA VAL A 91 -5.71 -3.70 4.66
C VAL A 91 -6.80 -4.46 5.41
N VAL A 92 -8.03 -4.27 4.96
CA VAL A 92 -9.16 -5.13 5.30
C VAL A 92 -9.67 -5.76 4.01
N SER A 93 -9.83 -7.08 4.00
CA SER A 93 -10.39 -7.83 2.87
C SER A 93 -11.69 -8.52 3.26
N TRP A 94 -12.58 -8.71 2.29
CA TRP A 94 -13.83 -9.43 2.46
C TRP A 94 -14.27 -10.11 1.17
N GLY A 95 -15.09 -11.16 1.29
CA GLY A 95 -15.56 -11.98 0.16
C GLY A 95 -15.05 -13.41 0.23
N ARG A 96 -14.86 -14.07 -0.92
CA ARG A 96 -14.40 -15.46 -0.96
C ARG A 96 -12.94 -15.55 -0.49
N SER A 97 -12.69 -16.27 0.61
CA SER A 97 -11.36 -16.39 1.24
C SER A 97 -10.25 -16.82 0.27
N ILE A 98 -10.48 -17.89 -0.51
CA ILE A 98 -9.51 -18.40 -1.49
C ILE A 98 -9.13 -17.39 -2.58
N CYS A 99 -9.96 -16.37 -2.80
CA CYS A 99 -9.74 -15.32 -3.79
C CYS A 99 -9.23 -14.01 -3.16
N GLY A 100 -8.65 -14.11 -1.95
CA GLY A 100 -8.08 -12.98 -1.21
C GLY A 100 -9.09 -12.18 -0.39
N GLY A 101 -10.28 -12.75 -0.14
CA GLY A 101 -11.26 -12.18 0.79
C GLY A 101 -10.90 -12.36 2.27
N ASP A 102 -9.80 -13.05 2.56
CA ASP A 102 -9.18 -13.13 3.87
C ASP A 102 -7.67 -12.82 3.72
N SER A 103 -7.20 -11.80 4.42
CA SER A 103 -5.80 -11.36 4.45
C SER A 103 -5.12 -11.67 5.79
N GLY A 104 -5.76 -12.48 6.64
CA GLY A 104 -5.30 -12.80 7.99
C GLY A 104 -3.86 -13.32 8.04
N ASP A 105 -3.50 -14.23 7.13
CA ASP A 105 -2.17 -14.85 7.07
C ASP A 105 -1.04 -13.84 6.80
N VAL A 106 -1.34 -12.74 6.13
CA VAL A 106 -0.37 -11.69 5.76
C VAL A 106 -0.60 -10.37 6.51
N GLN A 107 -1.54 -10.33 7.46
CA GLN A 107 -1.98 -9.10 8.12
C GLN A 107 -0.84 -8.37 8.86
N SER A 108 0.10 -9.13 9.42
CA SER A 108 1.28 -8.58 10.12
C SER A 108 2.24 -7.86 9.17
N GLN A 109 2.22 -8.20 7.88
CA GLN A 109 3.06 -7.62 6.84
C GLN A 109 2.39 -6.39 6.19
N LEU A 110 1.06 -6.30 6.25
CA LEU A 110 0.25 -5.24 5.64
C LEU A 110 0.21 -3.98 6.52
N GLN A 111 1.38 -3.39 6.77
CA GLN A 111 1.55 -2.16 7.53
C GLN A 111 2.14 -1.05 6.64
N GLY A 112 1.54 0.13 6.69
CA GLY A 112 1.94 1.26 5.82
C GLY A 112 1.63 1.01 4.34
N VAL A 113 0.50 0.36 4.04
CA VAL A 113 0.08 0.08 2.66
C VAL A 113 -0.26 1.38 1.93
N GLN A 114 0.35 1.59 0.76
CA GLN A 114 0.14 2.76 -0.08
C GLN A 114 -0.84 2.50 -1.22
N ARG A 115 -0.81 1.30 -1.82
CA ARG A 115 -1.60 0.93 -2.99
C ARG A 115 -1.97 -0.55 -2.94
N ILE A 116 -3.17 -0.88 -3.42
CA ILE A 116 -3.61 -2.28 -3.62
C ILE A 116 -4.03 -2.46 -5.08
N GLN A 117 -3.52 -3.49 -5.73
CA GLN A 117 -3.97 -3.92 -7.05
C GLN A 117 -4.59 -5.32 -6.96
N ALA A 118 -5.67 -5.55 -7.69
CA ALA A 118 -6.34 -6.84 -7.76
C ALA A 118 -6.19 -7.47 -9.15
N SER A 119 -5.95 -8.79 -9.18
CA SER A 119 -6.15 -9.67 -10.34
C SER A 119 -7.53 -10.34 -10.24
N GLY A 120 -7.79 -11.37 -11.06
CA GLY A 120 -9.06 -12.10 -11.06
C GLY A 120 -9.41 -12.74 -9.71
N SER A 121 -8.41 -13.25 -8.96
CA SER A 121 -8.61 -13.92 -7.66
C SER A 121 -7.47 -13.70 -6.66
N ALA A 122 -6.66 -12.67 -6.83
CA ALA A 122 -5.58 -12.34 -5.90
C ALA A 122 -5.39 -10.82 -5.80
N PHE A 123 -4.59 -10.41 -4.80
CA PHE A 123 -4.25 -9.03 -4.56
C PHE A 123 -2.75 -8.87 -4.32
N ALA A 124 -2.24 -7.68 -4.63
CA ALA A 124 -0.89 -7.25 -4.33
C ALA A 124 -0.93 -5.85 -3.72
N ALA A 125 -0.18 -5.64 -2.63
CA ALA A 125 -0.06 -4.37 -1.93
C ALA A 125 1.36 -3.83 -2.03
N ILE A 126 1.50 -2.54 -2.34
CA ILE A 126 2.78 -1.81 -2.22
C ILE A 126 2.82 -1.18 -0.82
N LEU A 127 3.88 -1.49 -0.06
CA LEU A 127 4.13 -0.92 1.26
C LEU A 127 4.93 0.39 1.16
N ALA A 128 4.97 1.17 2.23
CA ALA A 128 5.66 2.46 2.25
C ALA A 128 7.17 2.39 1.97
N GLY A 129 7.79 1.24 2.21
CA GLY A 129 9.20 0.97 1.86
C GLY A 129 9.42 0.44 0.43
N GLY A 130 8.39 0.45 -0.43
CA GLY A 130 8.49 -0.06 -1.80
C GLY A 130 8.53 -1.59 -1.91
N SER A 131 8.34 -2.32 -0.81
CA SER A 131 8.18 -3.77 -0.85
C SER A 131 6.74 -4.17 -1.21
N VAL A 132 6.58 -5.40 -1.67
CA VAL A 132 5.28 -5.94 -2.11
C VAL A 132 4.87 -7.13 -1.25
N VAL A 133 3.58 -7.17 -0.90
CA VAL A 133 2.93 -8.32 -0.23
C VAL A 133 1.76 -8.77 -1.10
N THR A 134 1.65 -10.07 -1.35
CA THR A 134 0.55 -10.66 -2.12
C THR A 134 -0.28 -11.63 -1.27
N TRP A 135 -1.55 -11.79 -1.65
CA TRP A 135 -2.43 -12.79 -1.05
C TRP A 135 -3.56 -13.19 -2.00
N GLY A 136 -4.25 -14.29 -1.69
CA GLY A 136 -5.29 -14.89 -2.52
C GLY A 136 -4.79 -16.08 -3.32
N HIS A 137 -5.43 -16.38 -4.45
CA HIS A 137 -5.20 -17.62 -5.18
C HIS A 137 -3.83 -17.64 -5.87
N VAL A 138 -3.05 -18.71 -5.67
CA VAL A 138 -1.68 -18.84 -6.20
C VAL A 138 -1.63 -18.74 -7.73
N ASP A 139 -2.52 -19.45 -8.43
CA ASP A 139 -2.62 -19.40 -9.91
C ASP A 139 -3.03 -18.04 -10.48
N TYR A 140 -3.46 -17.10 -9.63
CA TYR A 140 -3.83 -15.74 -10.02
C TYR A 140 -2.79 -14.70 -9.56
N GLY A 141 -1.62 -15.15 -9.11
CA GLY A 141 -0.53 -14.31 -8.62
C GLY A 141 -0.59 -13.99 -7.13
N GLY A 142 -1.35 -14.77 -6.35
CA GLY A 142 -1.42 -14.64 -4.88
C GLY A 142 -0.12 -15.02 -4.15
N ASP A 143 0.79 -15.72 -4.82
CA ASP A 143 2.12 -16.07 -4.32
C ASP A 143 3.22 -15.39 -5.16
N SER A 144 3.98 -14.51 -4.52
CA SER A 144 5.16 -13.82 -5.09
C SER A 144 6.50 -14.33 -4.55
N THR A 145 6.53 -15.42 -3.78
CA THR A 145 7.73 -15.91 -3.07
C THR A 145 8.93 -16.09 -3.99
N ALA A 146 8.73 -16.64 -5.19
CA ALA A 146 9.79 -16.86 -6.18
C ALA A 146 10.49 -15.58 -6.65
N VAL A 147 9.81 -14.44 -6.61
CA VAL A 147 10.35 -13.13 -7.06
C VAL A 147 10.52 -12.15 -5.90
N GLN A 148 10.27 -12.56 -4.66
CA GLN A 148 10.21 -11.67 -3.49
C GLN A 148 11.49 -10.84 -3.30
N ALA A 149 12.66 -11.42 -3.59
CA ALA A 149 13.94 -10.72 -3.50
C ALA A 149 14.05 -9.54 -4.50
N GLN A 150 13.31 -9.58 -5.60
CA GLN A 150 13.27 -8.53 -6.63
C GLN A 150 12.20 -7.46 -6.33
N LEU A 151 11.22 -7.76 -5.46
CA LEU A 151 10.10 -6.88 -5.13
C LEU A 151 10.45 -5.87 -4.03
N HIS A 152 11.44 -5.03 -4.32
CA HIS A 152 11.85 -3.88 -3.52
C HIS A 152 11.93 -2.64 -4.41
N ASP A 153 11.80 -1.45 -3.81
CA ASP A 153 11.74 -0.17 -4.52
C ASP A 153 10.65 -0.14 -5.61
N VAL A 154 9.54 -0.85 -5.40
CA VAL A 154 8.41 -0.90 -6.33
C VAL A 154 7.58 0.37 -6.22
N CYS A 155 7.33 1.02 -7.35
CA CYS A 155 6.54 2.27 -7.43
C CYS A 155 5.17 2.07 -8.09
N GLN A 156 5.00 1.00 -8.88
CA GLN A 156 3.75 0.69 -9.55
C GLN A 156 3.56 -0.82 -9.66
N ILE A 157 2.32 -1.27 -9.49
CA ILE A 157 1.88 -2.63 -9.81
C ILE A 157 0.67 -2.54 -10.73
N GLN A 158 0.64 -3.38 -11.75
CA GLN A 158 -0.51 -3.62 -12.60
C GLN A 158 -0.83 -5.12 -12.63
N ALA A 159 -2.11 -5.46 -12.64
CA ALA A 159 -2.55 -6.85 -12.73
C ALA A 159 -3.11 -7.17 -14.12
N SER A 160 -2.86 -8.38 -14.61
CA SER A 160 -3.65 -9.02 -15.65
C SER A 160 -4.81 -9.83 -15.03
N VAL A 161 -5.42 -10.75 -15.79
CA VAL A 161 -6.42 -11.69 -15.25
C VAL A 161 -5.80 -12.56 -14.16
N ALA A 162 -4.59 -13.09 -14.35
CA ALA A 162 -4.00 -14.11 -13.48
C ALA A 162 -2.51 -13.89 -13.16
N SER A 163 -2.00 -12.69 -13.43
CA SER A 163 -0.60 -12.32 -13.18
C SER A 163 -0.49 -10.85 -12.76
N PHE A 164 0.70 -10.46 -12.33
CA PHE A 164 1.04 -9.09 -11.99
C PHE A 164 2.37 -8.69 -12.63
N ALA A 165 2.53 -7.39 -12.86
CA ALA A 165 3.77 -6.76 -13.25
C ALA A 165 4.03 -5.56 -12.34
N ALA A 166 5.23 -5.49 -11.77
CA ALA A 166 5.71 -4.40 -10.94
C ALA A 166 6.78 -3.60 -11.68
N ILE A 167 6.74 -2.28 -11.55
CA ILE A 167 7.82 -1.36 -11.97
C ILE A 167 8.59 -0.94 -10.72
N ARG A 168 9.91 -1.07 -10.77
CA ARG A 168 10.82 -0.56 -9.76
C ARG A 168 11.24 0.88 -10.06
N LEU A 169 11.75 1.59 -9.05
CA LEU A 169 12.21 2.98 -9.21
C LEU A 169 13.31 3.16 -10.26
N ASP A 170 14.10 2.11 -10.53
CA ASP A 170 15.11 2.08 -11.60
C ASP A 170 14.52 1.84 -13.01
N GLY A 171 13.20 1.67 -13.12
CA GLY A 171 12.49 1.41 -14.38
C GLY A 171 12.57 -0.04 -14.85
N SER A 172 13.12 -0.96 -14.05
CA SER A 172 13.06 -2.40 -14.32
C SER A 172 11.67 -2.98 -14.00
N VAL A 173 11.33 -4.07 -14.68
CA VAL A 173 10.04 -4.75 -14.52
C VAL A 173 10.23 -6.14 -13.91
N VAL A 174 9.35 -6.50 -12.98
CA VAL A 174 9.27 -7.83 -12.37
C VAL A 174 7.85 -8.36 -12.58
N THR A 175 7.72 -9.58 -13.12
CA THR A 175 6.41 -10.23 -13.33
C THR A 175 6.29 -11.49 -12.48
N TRP A 176 5.06 -11.83 -12.08
CA TRP A 176 4.75 -13.10 -11.40
C TRP A 176 3.29 -13.52 -11.61
N GLY A 177 2.97 -14.75 -11.23
CA GLY A 177 1.67 -15.39 -11.47
C GLY A 177 1.69 -16.27 -12.70
N ASN A 178 0.52 -16.49 -13.33
CA ASN A 178 0.40 -17.44 -14.42
C ASN A 178 1.18 -16.99 -15.69
N PRO A 179 2.13 -17.79 -16.21
CA PRO A 179 2.90 -17.46 -17.41
C PRO A 179 2.05 -17.18 -18.65
N ASP A 180 0.96 -17.93 -18.86
CA ASP A 180 0.05 -17.77 -20.01
C ASP A 180 -0.69 -16.43 -19.98
N PHE A 181 -0.70 -15.75 -18.84
CA PHE A 181 -1.29 -14.43 -18.64
C PHE A 181 -0.22 -13.35 -18.41
N GLY A 182 1.05 -13.60 -18.76
CA GLY A 182 2.14 -12.62 -18.64
C GLY A 182 2.87 -12.64 -17.30
N GLY A 183 2.78 -13.73 -16.53
CA GLY A 183 3.53 -13.94 -15.30
C GLY A 183 5.04 -14.16 -15.51
N ASP A 184 5.47 -14.50 -16.72
CA ASP A 184 6.88 -14.67 -17.09
C ASP A 184 7.28 -13.70 -18.22
N SER A 185 8.18 -12.78 -17.91
CA SER A 185 8.76 -11.80 -18.85
C SER A 185 10.24 -12.05 -19.14
N SER A 186 10.80 -13.19 -18.69
CA SER A 186 12.23 -13.50 -18.78
C SER A 186 12.78 -13.42 -20.21
N SER A 187 12.00 -13.84 -21.21
CA SER A 187 12.38 -13.81 -22.63
C SER A 187 12.58 -12.40 -23.19
N VAL A 188 11.93 -11.40 -22.61
CA VAL A 188 11.96 -10.00 -23.04
C VAL A 188 12.58 -9.07 -22.00
N GLN A 189 13.13 -9.59 -20.90
CA GLN A 189 13.64 -8.82 -19.78
C GLN A 189 14.65 -7.73 -20.19
N HIS A 190 15.52 -8.03 -21.16
CA HIS A 190 16.51 -7.08 -21.69
C HIS A 190 15.89 -5.89 -22.43
N GLN A 191 14.62 -5.99 -22.86
CA GLN A 191 13.87 -4.92 -23.53
C GLN A 191 13.04 -4.08 -22.55
N LEU A 192 12.83 -4.58 -21.32
CA LEU A 192 12.02 -3.94 -20.28
C LEU A 192 12.88 -3.05 -19.36
N ALA A 193 13.66 -2.15 -19.96
CA ALA A 193 14.48 -1.17 -19.24
C ALA A 193 13.90 0.25 -19.41
N GLY A 194 13.91 1.04 -18.32
CA GLY A 194 13.40 2.41 -18.34
C GLY A 194 11.87 2.51 -18.49
N VAL A 195 11.14 1.46 -18.11
CA VAL A 195 9.69 1.43 -18.17
C VAL A 195 9.12 2.40 -17.13
N ARG A 196 8.23 3.30 -17.56
CA ARG A 196 7.63 4.32 -16.68
C ARG A 196 6.19 3.98 -16.27
N TRP A 197 5.49 3.20 -17.08
CA TRP A 197 4.10 2.84 -16.87
C TRP A 197 3.82 1.47 -17.46
N ILE A 198 3.01 0.66 -16.78
CA ILE A 198 2.48 -0.60 -17.27
C ILE A 198 0.96 -0.53 -17.15
N GLN A 199 0.27 -0.96 -18.19
CA GLN A 199 -1.18 -1.08 -18.19
C GLN A 199 -1.59 -2.43 -18.77
N SER A 200 -2.67 -2.98 -18.24
CA SER A 200 -3.33 -4.16 -18.80
C SER A 200 -4.62 -3.76 -19.51
N CYS A 201 -4.90 -4.39 -20.64
CA CYS A 201 -6.20 -4.31 -21.28
C CYS A 201 -7.08 -5.41 -20.67
N ARG A 202 -8.21 -5.05 -20.05
CA ARG A 202 -9.15 -6.08 -19.58
C ARG A 202 -9.75 -6.79 -20.81
N GLN A 203 -9.57 -8.12 -20.86
CA GLN A 203 -10.47 -9.15 -21.45
C GLN A 203 -9.76 -10.15 -22.38
N ALA A 204 -9.66 -11.39 -21.91
CA ALA A 204 -9.96 -12.56 -22.72
C ALA A 204 -10.81 -13.48 -21.82
N THR A 205 -12.13 -13.37 -21.93
CA THR A 205 -13.01 -14.49 -21.57
C THR A 205 -12.62 -15.64 -22.48
N LEU A 206 -11.73 -16.52 -22.02
CA LEU A 206 -11.56 -17.83 -22.62
C LEU A 206 -12.90 -18.55 -22.37
N ASN A 207 -13.78 -18.50 -23.36
CA ASN A 207 -14.72 -19.59 -23.55
C ASN A 207 -13.85 -20.79 -23.93
N PRO A 208 -13.69 -21.83 -23.08
CA PRO A 208 -13.29 -23.11 -23.61
C PRO A 208 -14.41 -23.49 -24.59
N LYS A 209 -14.10 -23.54 -25.89
CA LYS A 209 -15.02 -24.10 -26.88
C LYS A 209 -15.31 -25.57 -26.49
N PRO A 210 -16.52 -26.06 -26.82
CA PRO A 210 -17.11 -27.27 -26.24
C PRO A 210 -16.29 -28.55 -26.47
#